data_AF-B9XKR9-F1
#
_entry.id   AF-B9XKR9-F1
#
_cell.length_a   1.000
_cell.length_b   1.000
_cell.length_c   1.000
_cell.angle_alpha   90.00
_cell.angle_beta   90.00
_cell.angle_gamma   90.00
#
_symmetry.space_group_name_H-M   'P 1'
#
loop_
_entity.id
_entity.type
_entity.pdbx_description
1 polymer ?
#
loop_
_entity_poly.entity_id
_entity_poly.type
_entity_poly.pdbx_seq_one_letter_code
_entity_poly.pdbx_strand_id
1 'polypeptide(L)'
;MKTKRNIEILIVTLLTGFVVIYAIWPSEPRYQGKTLTKWLEYYYIKYGSGTGRNRPLPPKEHEAVDAIGVKAIPTLLSMLKAKDSPTRTNFIRFWRQHGFPKIDWGMEANNQHEMAGMGFAILGKEARAATSGLIKHTVNEDPKIRRTALLCLNTIEADPQMLFPVLVERLKDDEDLVSHVAAYMLREKFPKEAERLGIYERFPELKRSFKPGIQHFDWLL
;
A
#
# COMPACT_ATOMS: atom_id res chain seq x y z
N MET A 1 -46.27 -13.13 27.16
CA MET A 1 -46.34 -12.27 25.95
C MET A 1 -45.29 -11.15 25.90
N LYS A 2 -45.01 -10.42 26.99
CA LYS A 2 -44.05 -9.29 26.99
C LYS A 2 -42.60 -9.65 26.61
N THR A 3 -42.10 -10.82 27.02
CA THR A 3 -40.72 -11.26 26.76
C THR A 3 -40.42 -11.60 25.30
N LYS A 4 -41.34 -12.25 24.57
CA LYS A 4 -41.18 -12.52 23.13
C LYS A 4 -41.12 -11.23 22.30
N ARG A 5 -41.99 -10.27 22.59
CA ARG A 5 -42.03 -8.97 21.90
C ARG A 5 -40.74 -8.14 22.11
N ASN A 6 -40.13 -8.23 23.29
CA ASN A 6 -38.87 -7.55 23.57
C ASN A 6 -37.67 -8.20 22.84
N ILE A 7 -37.68 -9.52 22.67
CA ILE A 7 -36.65 -10.24 21.89
C ILE A 7 -36.75 -9.90 20.41
N GLU A 8 -37.96 -9.83 19.84
CA GLU A 8 -38.19 -9.43 18.45
C GLU A 8 -37.69 -8.00 18.17
N ILE A 9 -38.00 -7.05 19.07
CA ILE A 9 -37.52 -5.67 18.96
C ILE A 9 -35.98 -5.62 19.02
N LEU A 10 -35.35 -6.40 19.91
CA LEU A 10 -33.88 -6.46 20.03
C LEU A 10 -33.23 -7.01 18.76
N ILE A 11 -33.79 -8.08 18.18
CA ILE A 11 -33.30 -8.68 16.93
C ILE A 11 -33.43 -7.69 15.77
N VAL A 12 -34.58 -7.03 15.61
CA VAL A 12 -34.77 -6.02 14.56
C VAL A 12 -33.80 -4.86 14.72
N THR A 13 -33.52 -4.43 15.96
CA THR A 13 -32.57 -3.33 16.25
C THR A 13 -31.12 -3.74 15.94
N LEU A 14 -30.73 -4.98 16.26
CA LEU A 14 -29.41 -5.52 15.92
C LEU A 14 -29.25 -5.71 14.42
N LEU A 15 -30.28 -6.18 13.71
CA LEU A 15 -30.25 -6.36 12.26
C LEU A 15 -30.21 -5.02 11.53
N THR A 16 -31.00 -4.03 11.95
CA THR A 16 -30.95 -2.68 11.39
C THR A 16 -29.62 -1.99 11.70
N GLY A 17 -29.11 -2.13 12.92
CA GLY A 17 -27.77 -1.68 13.29
C GLY A 17 -26.69 -2.34 12.43
N PHE A 18 -26.77 -3.64 12.19
CA PHE A 18 -25.85 -4.37 11.32
C PHE A 18 -25.95 -3.94 9.86
N VAL A 19 -27.15 -3.70 9.32
CA VAL A 19 -27.37 -3.19 7.96
C VAL A 19 -26.83 -1.76 7.80
N VAL A 20 -27.04 -0.90 8.80
CA VAL A 20 -26.50 0.47 8.81
C VAL A 20 -24.98 0.45 8.92
N ILE A 21 -24.41 -0.40 9.79
CA ILE A 21 -22.96 -0.58 9.89
C ILE A 21 -22.39 -1.14 8.59
N TYR A 22 -23.05 -2.11 7.96
CA TYR A 22 -22.64 -2.70 6.68
C TYR A 22 -22.72 -1.70 5.53
N ALA A 23 -23.75 -0.83 5.52
CA ALA A 23 -23.92 0.23 4.53
C ALA A 23 -22.95 1.40 4.70
N ILE A 24 -22.52 1.67 5.94
CA ILE A 24 -21.53 2.72 6.27
C ILE A 24 -20.10 2.17 6.19
N TRP A 25 -19.91 0.85 6.21
CA TRP A 25 -18.58 0.25 6.08
C TRP A 25 -17.98 0.63 4.72
N PRO A 26 -16.69 1.04 4.64
CA PRO A 26 -16.08 1.52 3.41
C PRO A 26 -16.14 0.43 2.35
N SER A 27 -17.18 0.47 1.52
CA SER A 27 -17.33 -0.43 0.41
C SER A 27 -16.23 -0.09 -0.58
N GLU A 28 -15.38 -1.08 -0.83
CA GLU A 28 -14.26 -0.95 -1.74
C GLU A 28 -14.72 -0.30 -3.06
N PRO A 29 -14.03 0.74 -3.55
CA PRO A 29 -14.45 1.41 -4.76
C PRO A 29 -14.44 0.44 -5.94
N ARG A 30 -15.46 0.59 -6.79
CA ARG A 30 -15.69 -0.30 -7.93
C ARG A 30 -15.64 0.46 -9.24
N TYR A 31 -15.01 -0.16 -10.23
CA TYR A 31 -15.03 0.29 -11.62
C TYR A 31 -15.43 -0.88 -12.52
N GLN A 32 -16.43 -0.66 -13.38
CA GLN A 32 -17.00 -1.68 -14.28
C GLN A 32 -17.39 -2.98 -13.55
N GLY A 33 -17.98 -2.87 -12.36
CA GLY A 33 -18.47 -4.00 -11.57
C GLY A 33 -17.39 -4.78 -10.80
N LYS A 34 -16.10 -4.45 -10.97
CA LYS A 34 -14.98 -5.06 -10.22
C LYS A 34 -14.45 -4.09 -9.17
N THR A 35 -13.93 -4.62 -8.06
CA THR A 35 -13.33 -3.80 -7.01
C THR A 35 -11.89 -3.40 -7.35
N LEU A 36 -11.39 -2.35 -6.69
CA LEU A 36 -10.00 -1.88 -6.86
C LEU A 36 -8.97 -3.00 -6.65
N THR A 37 -9.09 -3.77 -5.57
CA THR A 37 -8.22 -4.90 -5.23
C THR A 37 -8.24 -5.92 -6.36
N LYS A 38 -9.39 -6.18 -6.99
CA LYS A 38 -9.48 -7.11 -8.12
C LYS A 38 -8.74 -6.61 -9.36
N TRP A 39 -8.80 -5.30 -9.63
CA TRP A 39 -8.04 -4.69 -10.72
C TRP A 39 -6.54 -4.75 -10.46
N LEU A 40 -6.12 -4.38 -9.26
CA LEU A 40 -4.71 -4.46 -8.84
C LEU A 40 -4.21 -5.90 -8.77
N GLU A 41 -5.06 -6.84 -8.37
CA GLU A 41 -4.73 -8.26 -8.28
C GLU A 41 -4.54 -8.87 -9.66
N TYR A 42 -5.43 -8.59 -10.60
CA TYR A 42 -5.28 -9.05 -11.97
C TYR A 42 -3.96 -8.57 -12.57
N TYR A 43 -3.62 -7.30 -12.33
CA TYR A 43 -2.35 -6.74 -12.76
C TYR A 43 -1.16 -7.43 -12.07
N TYR A 44 -1.19 -7.56 -10.74
CA TYR A 44 -0.13 -8.17 -9.97
C TYR A 44 0.12 -9.64 -10.38
N ILE A 45 -0.94 -10.44 -10.56
CA ILE A 45 -0.81 -11.84 -10.98
C ILE A 45 -0.24 -11.94 -12.41
N LYS A 46 -0.64 -11.02 -13.30
CA LYS A 46 -0.26 -11.08 -14.72
C LYS A 46 1.11 -10.48 -15.01
N TYR A 47 1.58 -9.53 -14.20
CA TYR A 47 2.78 -8.74 -14.47
C TYR A 47 3.77 -8.65 -13.30
N GLY A 48 3.37 -8.99 -12.07
CA GLY A 48 4.17 -8.86 -10.85
C GLY A 48 5.21 -9.98 -10.62
N SER A 49 5.04 -11.15 -11.24
CA SER A 49 5.99 -12.27 -11.11
C SER A 49 7.19 -12.12 -12.06
N GLY A 50 8.19 -11.35 -11.64
CA GLY A 50 9.60 -11.52 -12.01
C GLY A 50 10.11 -10.98 -13.34
N THR A 51 9.26 -10.65 -14.33
CA THR A 51 9.74 -10.18 -15.65
C THR A 51 9.02 -8.93 -16.21
N GLY A 52 8.03 -8.41 -15.47
CA GLY A 52 7.13 -7.35 -15.95
C GLY A 52 6.92 -6.17 -14.99
N ARG A 53 7.69 -6.09 -13.89
CA ARG A 53 7.49 -5.11 -12.80
C ARG A 53 7.60 -3.64 -13.23
N ASN A 54 8.21 -3.39 -14.40
CA ASN A 54 8.40 -2.05 -14.96
C ASN A 54 7.62 -1.80 -16.27
N ARG A 55 6.58 -2.60 -16.54
CA ARG A 55 5.68 -2.31 -17.67
C ARG A 55 4.59 -1.35 -17.19
N PRO A 56 4.26 -0.30 -17.97
CA PRO A 56 3.07 0.49 -17.69
C PRO A 56 1.85 -0.44 -17.62
N LEU A 57 0.96 -0.20 -16.64
CA LEU A 57 -0.30 -0.94 -16.55
C LEU A 57 -0.98 -0.94 -17.93
N PRO A 58 -1.63 -2.04 -18.34
CA PRO A 58 -2.41 -1.99 -19.55
C PRO A 58 -3.48 -0.89 -19.39
N PRO A 59 -3.86 -0.21 -20.48
CA PRO A 59 -4.65 1.02 -20.40
C PRO A 59 -5.93 0.90 -19.56
N LYS A 60 -6.56 -0.29 -19.55
CA LYS A 60 -7.82 -0.53 -18.85
C LYS A 60 -7.68 -0.59 -17.33
N GLU A 61 -6.62 -1.22 -16.83
CA GLU A 61 -6.34 -1.33 -15.41
C GLU A 61 -5.87 0.01 -14.85
N HIS A 62 -5.07 0.76 -15.63
CA HIS A 62 -4.69 2.14 -15.31
C HIS A 62 -5.93 3.04 -15.24
N GLU A 63 -6.78 2.98 -16.25
CA GLU A 63 -8.04 3.74 -16.32
C GLU A 63 -8.98 3.40 -15.15
N ALA A 64 -8.99 2.14 -14.69
CA ALA A 64 -9.80 1.75 -13.55
C ALA A 64 -9.35 2.44 -12.26
N VAL A 65 -8.04 2.52 -12.01
CA VAL A 65 -7.49 3.18 -10.82
C VAL A 65 -7.64 4.69 -10.92
N ASP A 66 -7.39 5.27 -12.10
CA ASP A 66 -7.61 6.70 -12.37
C ASP A 66 -9.09 7.10 -12.21
N ALA A 67 -10.01 6.31 -12.76
CA ALA A 67 -11.45 6.57 -12.67
C ALA A 67 -11.97 6.46 -11.23
N ILE A 68 -11.35 5.61 -10.41
CA ILE A 68 -11.63 5.56 -8.97
C ILE A 68 -11.04 6.78 -8.26
N GLY A 69 -9.83 7.19 -8.64
CA GLY A 69 -9.14 8.37 -8.15
C GLY A 69 -8.94 8.36 -6.63
N VAL A 70 -9.15 9.51 -5.99
CA VAL A 70 -8.97 9.74 -4.54
C VAL A 70 -9.77 8.76 -3.67
N LYS A 71 -10.86 8.17 -4.17
CA LYS A 71 -11.65 7.17 -3.43
C LYS A 71 -10.90 5.86 -3.20
N ALA A 72 -9.82 5.60 -3.95
CA ALA A 72 -8.94 4.46 -3.75
C ALA A 72 -8.08 4.59 -2.48
N ILE A 73 -7.80 5.81 -2.01
CA ILE A 73 -6.83 6.07 -0.92
C ILE A 73 -7.11 5.22 0.34
N PRO A 74 -8.34 5.16 0.88
CA PRO A 74 -8.61 4.36 2.09
C PRO A 74 -8.33 2.87 1.87
N THR A 75 -8.68 2.35 0.70
CA THR A 75 -8.43 0.95 0.33
C THR A 75 -6.93 0.70 0.20
N LEU A 76 -6.19 1.57 -0.49
CA LEU A 76 -4.73 1.44 -0.64
C LEU A 76 -4.01 1.51 0.72
N LEU A 77 -4.42 2.41 1.62
CA LEU A 77 -3.89 2.44 3.00
C LEU A 77 -4.21 1.14 3.76
N SER A 78 -5.40 0.56 3.55
CA SER A 78 -5.76 -0.72 4.18
C SER A 78 -4.91 -1.89 3.65
N MET A 79 -4.65 -1.93 2.34
CA MET A 79 -3.79 -2.92 1.69
C MET A 79 -2.32 -2.76 2.13
N LEU A 80 -1.87 -1.52 2.34
CA LEU A 80 -0.54 -1.23 2.90
C LEU A 80 -0.40 -1.74 4.34
N LYS A 81 -1.48 -1.75 5.14
CA LYS A 81 -1.46 -2.24 6.53
C LYS A 81 -1.64 -3.75 6.64
N ALA A 82 -2.18 -4.40 5.61
CA ALA A 82 -2.57 -5.80 5.69
C ALA A 82 -1.40 -6.66 6.19
N LYS A 83 -1.59 -7.40 7.27
CA LYS A 83 -0.58 -8.32 7.82
C LYS A 83 -1.13 -9.72 7.69
N ASP A 84 -0.32 -10.65 7.19
CA ASP A 84 -0.70 -12.05 7.15
C ASP A 84 -0.69 -12.56 8.58
N SER A 85 -1.86 -12.67 9.18
CA SER A 85 -2.01 -13.40 10.42
C SER A 85 -1.65 -14.87 10.14
N PRO A 86 -0.70 -15.47 10.88
CA PRO A 86 -0.33 -16.88 10.70
C PRO A 86 -1.55 -17.82 10.72
N THR A 87 -2.58 -17.46 11.50
CA THR A 87 -3.85 -18.20 11.58
C THR A 87 -4.62 -18.21 10.26
N ARG A 88 -4.64 -17.09 9.52
CA ARG A 88 -5.29 -16.97 8.22
C ARG A 88 -4.56 -17.84 7.20
N THR A 89 -3.23 -17.75 7.14
CA THR A 89 -2.42 -18.54 6.20
C THR A 89 -2.54 -20.04 6.46
N ASN A 90 -2.52 -20.45 7.73
CA ASN A 90 -2.72 -21.85 8.10
C ASN A 90 -4.12 -22.34 7.75
N PHE A 91 -5.16 -21.53 7.95
CA PHE A 91 -6.52 -21.87 7.55
C PHE A 91 -6.69 -21.99 6.03
N ILE A 92 -6.15 -21.03 5.27
CA ILE A 92 -6.15 -21.08 3.79
C ILE A 92 -5.42 -22.33 3.30
N ARG A 93 -4.27 -22.65 3.90
CA ARG A 93 -3.50 -23.86 3.58
C ARG A 93 -4.28 -25.13 3.89
N PHE A 94 -4.87 -25.20 5.08
CA PHE A 94 -5.73 -26.31 5.49
C PHE A 94 -6.90 -26.50 4.51
N TRP A 95 -7.61 -25.43 4.17
CA TRP A 95 -8.73 -25.46 3.24
C TRP A 95 -8.33 -25.99 1.86
N ARG A 96 -7.19 -25.50 1.34
CA ARG A 96 -6.61 -25.95 0.06
C ARG A 96 -6.18 -27.41 0.12
N GLN A 97 -5.57 -27.85 1.23
CA GLN A 97 -5.12 -29.23 1.44
C GLN A 97 -6.29 -30.22 1.46
N HIS A 98 -7.44 -29.82 1.99
CA HIS A 98 -8.63 -30.66 2.09
C HIS A 98 -9.51 -30.64 0.83
N GLY A 99 -9.05 -30.00 -0.25
CA GLY A 99 -9.72 -30.04 -1.55
C GLY A 99 -11.06 -29.30 -1.61
N PHE A 100 -11.33 -28.41 -0.66
CA PHE A 100 -12.54 -27.59 -0.67
C PHE A 100 -12.58 -26.64 -1.89
N PRO A 101 -13.76 -26.11 -2.27
CA PRO A 101 -13.90 -25.18 -3.37
C PRO A 101 -12.94 -23.99 -3.25
N LYS A 102 -12.41 -23.55 -4.39
CA LYS A 102 -11.56 -22.36 -4.46
C LYS A 102 -12.37 -21.13 -4.03
N ILE A 103 -12.14 -20.71 -2.80
CA ILE A 103 -12.60 -19.42 -2.29
C ILE A 103 -11.48 -18.41 -2.52
N ASP A 104 -11.91 -17.26 -3.02
CA ASP A 104 -11.07 -16.11 -3.30
C ASP A 104 -10.86 -15.33 -2.01
N TRP A 105 -9.93 -15.81 -1.18
CA TRP A 105 -9.67 -15.26 0.15
C TRP A 105 -9.00 -13.89 0.13
N GLY A 106 -8.72 -13.32 -1.05
CA GLY A 106 -7.85 -12.16 -1.24
C GLY A 106 -6.37 -12.54 -1.12
N MET A 107 -5.49 -11.77 -1.75
CA MET A 107 -4.05 -12.08 -1.81
C MET A 107 -3.36 -12.11 -0.43
N GLU A 108 -2.18 -12.77 -0.39
CA GLU A 108 -1.24 -12.70 0.73
C GLU A 108 -0.88 -11.25 1.03
N ALA A 109 -0.74 -10.90 2.30
CA ALA A 109 -0.45 -9.56 2.78
C ALA A 109 0.79 -8.95 2.12
N ASN A 110 1.80 -9.77 1.87
CA ASN A 110 3.01 -9.32 1.20
C ASN A 110 2.69 -8.79 -0.22
N ASN A 111 1.79 -9.47 -0.94
CA ASN A 111 1.31 -9.02 -2.25
C ASN A 111 0.39 -7.78 -2.12
N GLN A 112 -0.29 -7.60 -0.98
CA GLN A 112 -1.14 -6.43 -0.74
C GLN A 112 -0.33 -5.14 -0.55
N HIS A 113 0.83 -5.20 0.08
CA HIS A 113 1.74 -4.05 0.17
C HIS A 113 2.21 -3.59 -1.21
N GLU A 114 2.63 -4.53 -2.05
CA GLU A 114 3.08 -4.22 -3.42
C GLU A 114 1.94 -3.65 -4.27
N MET A 115 0.75 -4.23 -4.20
CA MET A 115 -0.44 -3.68 -4.86
C MET A 115 -0.81 -2.28 -4.35
N ALA A 116 -0.68 -2.02 -3.05
CA ALA A 116 -0.91 -0.69 -2.50
C ALA A 116 0.07 0.32 -3.11
N GLY A 117 1.36 -0.04 -3.18
CA GLY A 117 2.40 0.75 -3.82
C GLY A 117 2.09 1.07 -5.28
N MET A 118 1.64 0.08 -6.05
CA MET A 118 1.21 0.28 -7.45
C MET A 118 0.03 1.24 -7.54
N GLY A 119 -0.99 1.08 -6.71
CA GLY A 119 -2.14 1.98 -6.68
C GLY A 119 -1.75 3.43 -6.38
N PHE A 120 -0.84 3.66 -5.43
CA PHE A 120 -0.32 4.99 -5.15
C PHE A 120 0.57 5.55 -6.27
N ALA A 121 1.29 4.69 -6.99
CA ALA A 121 2.08 5.09 -8.14
C ALA A 121 1.21 5.58 -9.30
N ILE A 122 0.06 4.93 -9.53
CA ILE A 122 -0.90 5.30 -10.58
C ILE A 122 -1.56 6.65 -10.25
N LEU A 123 -2.08 6.79 -9.03
CA LEU A 123 -2.71 8.05 -8.60
C LEU A 123 -1.71 9.21 -8.56
N GLY A 124 -0.44 8.92 -8.25
CA GLY A 124 0.60 9.92 -8.15
C GLY A 124 0.18 11.12 -7.28
N LYS A 125 0.29 12.32 -7.83
CA LYS A 125 0.02 13.59 -7.11
C LYS A 125 -1.43 13.72 -6.63
N GLU A 126 -2.38 13.03 -7.26
CA GLU A 126 -3.79 13.05 -6.84
C GLU A 126 -3.98 12.40 -5.46
N ALA A 127 -3.07 11.50 -5.08
CA ALA A 127 -3.08 10.85 -3.77
C ALA A 127 -2.32 11.63 -2.68
N ARG A 128 -1.96 12.91 -2.89
CA ARG A 128 -1.32 13.76 -1.85
C ARG A 128 -2.13 13.85 -0.55
N ALA A 129 -3.45 13.72 -0.60
CA ALA A 129 -4.28 13.64 0.61
C ALA A 129 -3.90 12.46 1.53
N ALA A 130 -3.23 11.43 0.99
CA ALA A 130 -2.77 10.27 1.75
C ALA A 130 -1.48 10.53 2.55
N THR A 131 -0.78 11.66 2.37
CA THR A 131 0.53 11.91 2.99
C THR A 131 0.55 11.65 4.49
N SER A 132 -0.38 12.21 5.25
CA SER A 132 -0.46 11.99 6.70
C SER A 132 -0.74 10.54 7.07
N GLY A 133 -1.51 9.82 6.25
CA GLY A 133 -1.77 8.39 6.43
C GLY A 133 -0.51 7.57 6.22
N LEU A 134 0.22 7.85 5.14
CA LEU A 134 1.46 7.16 4.79
C LEU A 134 2.59 7.42 5.81
N ILE A 135 2.73 8.64 6.33
CA ILE A 135 3.70 8.97 7.38
C ILE A 135 3.48 8.10 8.64
N LYS A 136 2.22 7.80 9.00
CA LYS A 136 1.96 6.88 10.13
C LYS A 136 2.47 5.46 9.89
N HIS A 137 2.62 5.05 8.63
CA HIS A 137 3.12 3.73 8.25
C HIS A 137 4.65 3.68 8.11
N THR A 138 5.35 4.81 8.09
CA THR A 138 6.82 4.83 8.07
C THR A 138 7.45 4.42 9.39
N VAL A 139 6.67 4.30 10.48
CA VAL A 139 7.14 3.84 11.80
C VAL A 139 6.57 2.46 12.17
N ASN A 140 6.06 1.71 11.20
CA ASN A 140 5.51 0.38 11.43
C ASN A 140 6.59 -0.62 11.89
N GLU A 141 6.18 -1.62 12.67
CA GLU A 141 7.04 -2.73 13.12
C GLU A 141 7.63 -3.49 11.92
N ASP A 142 6.84 -3.67 10.85
CA ASP A 142 7.26 -4.40 9.67
C ASP A 142 8.09 -3.49 8.74
N PRO A 143 9.38 -3.81 8.50
CA PRO A 143 10.24 -3.02 7.62
C PRO A 143 9.71 -2.91 6.18
N LYS A 144 8.98 -3.91 5.68
CA LYS A 144 8.39 -3.86 4.34
C LYS A 144 7.30 -2.81 4.25
N ILE A 145 6.49 -2.67 5.31
CA ILE A 145 5.47 -1.61 5.40
C ILE A 145 6.14 -0.24 5.48
N ARG A 146 7.20 -0.10 6.29
CA ARG A 146 7.97 1.17 6.38
C ARG A 146 8.52 1.58 5.02
N ARG A 147 9.20 0.65 4.33
CA ARG A 147 9.78 0.83 3.00
C ARG A 147 8.71 1.24 1.99
N THR A 148 7.63 0.48 1.91
CA THR A 148 6.53 0.73 0.96
C THR A 148 5.90 2.09 1.21
N ALA A 149 5.70 2.48 2.49
CA ALA A 149 5.17 3.79 2.85
C ALA A 149 6.07 4.94 2.36
N LEU A 150 7.40 4.83 2.50
CA LEU A 150 8.35 5.81 1.97
C LEU A 150 8.27 5.94 0.44
N LEU A 151 8.16 4.82 -0.26
CA LEU A 151 8.04 4.81 -1.71
C LEU A 151 6.74 5.45 -2.17
N CYS A 152 5.62 5.15 -1.51
CA CYS A 152 4.35 5.81 -1.77
C CYS A 152 4.43 7.32 -1.50
N LEU A 153 5.12 7.76 -0.44
CA LEU A 153 5.35 9.19 -0.19
C LEU A 153 6.15 9.85 -1.32
N ASN A 154 7.08 9.13 -1.93
CA ASN A 154 7.81 9.60 -3.09
C ASN A 154 6.93 9.70 -4.34
N THR A 155 6.14 8.65 -4.64
CA THR A 155 5.29 8.60 -5.85
C THR A 155 4.24 9.68 -5.86
N ILE A 156 3.62 9.96 -4.70
CA ILE A 156 2.60 10.99 -4.60
C ILE A 156 3.19 12.41 -4.56
N GLU A 157 4.52 12.52 -4.59
CA GLU A 157 5.25 13.76 -4.37
C GLU A 157 4.72 14.49 -3.13
N ALA A 158 4.79 13.81 -1.99
CA ALA A 158 4.45 14.40 -0.70
C ALA A 158 5.23 15.69 -0.46
N ASP A 159 4.63 16.61 0.32
CA ASP A 159 5.24 17.89 0.66
C ASP A 159 6.66 17.69 1.22
N PRO A 160 7.70 18.29 0.60
CA PRO A 160 9.07 18.19 1.08
C PRO A 160 9.24 18.56 2.56
N GLN A 161 8.50 19.55 3.07
CA GLN A 161 8.59 19.98 4.48
C GLN A 161 8.10 18.90 5.44
N MET A 162 7.06 18.15 5.07
CA MET A 162 6.58 17.01 5.85
C MET A 162 7.50 15.79 5.70
N LEU A 163 8.11 15.63 4.53
CA LEU A 163 8.92 14.47 4.20
C LEU A 163 10.31 14.53 4.84
N PHE A 164 10.94 15.70 4.88
CA PHE A 164 12.30 15.88 5.41
C PHE A 164 12.52 15.26 6.80
N PRO A 165 11.74 15.57 7.85
CA PRO A 165 11.95 14.98 9.17
C PRO A 165 11.74 13.45 9.18
N VAL A 166 10.81 12.95 8.36
CA VAL A 166 10.56 11.51 8.22
C VAL A 166 11.78 10.81 7.59
N LEU A 167 12.37 11.39 6.55
CA LEU A 167 13.55 10.81 5.90
C LEU A 167 14.80 10.86 6.78
N VAL A 168 15.03 11.97 7.50
CA VAL A 168 16.15 12.06 8.45
C VAL A 168 16.04 11.00 9.54
N GLU A 169 14.83 10.73 10.01
CA GLU A 169 14.59 9.68 10.99
C GLU A 169 14.77 8.28 10.37
N ARG A 170 14.22 8.03 9.17
CA ARG A 170 14.35 6.74 8.47
C ARG A 170 15.76 6.47 7.92
N LEU A 171 16.62 7.48 7.81
CA LEU A 171 18.03 7.27 7.52
C LEU A 171 18.72 6.43 8.62
N LYS A 172 18.21 6.46 9.85
CA LYS A 172 18.72 5.70 11.00
C LYS A 172 18.01 4.35 11.20
N ASP A 173 17.14 3.97 10.28
CA ASP A 173 16.40 2.72 10.35
C ASP A 173 17.36 1.53 10.37
N ASP A 174 17.01 0.50 11.14
CA ASP A 174 17.78 -0.72 11.34
C ASP A 174 17.74 -1.63 10.11
N GLU A 175 16.71 -1.50 9.29
CA GLU A 175 16.61 -2.18 8.02
C GLU A 175 17.39 -1.43 6.93
N ASP A 176 18.37 -2.11 6.32
CA ASP A 176 19.24 -1.57 5.27
C ASP A 176 18.44 -1.01 4.09
N LEU A 177 17.40 -1.72 3.64
CA LEU A 177 16.56 -1.26 2.53
C LEU A 177 15.77 0.01 2.88
N VAL A 178 15.29 0.15 4.11
CA VAL A 178 14.54 1.34 4.54
C VAL A 178 15.48 2.55 4.63
N SER A 179 16.65 2.37 5.25
CA SER A 179 17.64 3.43 5.37
C SER A 179 18.21 3.86 4.01
N HIS A 180 18.41 2.93 3.08
CA HIS A 180 18.83 3.21 1.71
C HIS A 180 17.76 4.00 0.92
N VAL A 181 16.48 3.63 1.03
CA VAL A 181 15.38 4.42 0.42
C VAL A 181 15.36 5.84 0.95
N ALA A 182 15.51 6.01 2.27
CA ALA A 182 15.55 7.33 2.88
C ALA A 182 16.74 8.17 2.37
N ALA A 183 17.93 7.55 2.28
CA ALA A 183 19.14 8.17 1.75
C ALA A 183 18.97 8.60 0.28
N TYR A 184 18.40 7.73 -0.55
CA TYR A 184 18.10 8.02 -1.95
C TYR A 184 17.14 9.21 -2.08
N MET A 185 16.05 9.22 -1.31
CA MET A 185 15.07 10.31 -1.35
C MET A 185 15.66 11.64 -0.84
N LEU A 186 16.54 11.60 0.18
CA LEU A 186 17.27 12.77 0.64
C LEU A 186 18.20 13.32 -0.43
N ARG A 187 18.95 12.47 -1.13
CA ARG A 187 19.79 12.88 -2.26
C ARG A 187 18.98 13.60 -3.34
N GLU A 188 17.85 13.02 -3.74
CA GLU A 188 17.04 13.54 -4.85
C GLU A 188 16.32 14.85 -4.50
N LYS A 189 15.78 14.95 -3.28
CA LYS A 189 14.91 16.08 -2.89
C LYS A 189 15.62 17.15 -2.06
N PHE A 190 16.74 16.81 -1.41
CA PHE A 190 17.47 17.65 -0.45
C PHE A 190 18.99 17.48 -0.61
N PRO A 191 19.56 17.75 -1.80
CA PRO A 191 20.96 17.41 -2.10
C PRO A 191 21.98 18.10 -1.19
N LYS A 192 21.72 19.34 -0.76
CA LYS A 192 22.60 20.08 0.14
C LYS A 192 22.59 19.49 1.56
N GLU A 193 21.40 19.09 2.02
CA GLU A 193 21.21 18.46 3.32
C GLU A 193 21.78 17.04 3.32
N ALA A 194 21.62 16.30 2.21
CA ALA A 194 22.19 14.97 2.03
C ALA A 194 23.72 14.96 2.19
N GLU A 195 24.40 15.97 1.63
CA GLU A 195 25.84 16.15 1.80
C GLU A 195 26.20 16.44 3.27
N ARG A 196 25.48 17.36 3.93
CA ARG A 196 25.69 17.70 5.34
C ARG A 196 25.45 16.53 6.30
N LEU A 197 24.52 15.64 5.95
CA LEU A 197 24.19 14.44 6.71
C LEU A 197 25.20 13.31 6.49
N GLY A 198 26.23 13.51 5.68
CA GLY A 198 27.25 12.49 5.40
C GLY A 198 26.69 11.28 4.63
N ILE A 199 25.57 11.44 3.91
CA ILE A 199 24.89 10.32 3.22
C ILE A 199 25.85 9.60 2.30
N TYR A 200 26.70 10.34 1.61
CA TYR A 200 27.63 9.78 0.63
C TYR A 200 28.85 9.06 1.25
N GLU A 201 29.09 9.21 2.55
CA GLU A 201 30.08 8.43 3.27
C GLU A 201 29.51 7.06 3.63
N ARG A 202 28.25 7.02 4.06
CA ARG A 202 27.54 5.79 4.40
C ARG A 202 27.03 5.01 3.18
N PHE A 203 26.63 5.72 2.12
CA PHE A 203 26.06 5.18 0.88
C PHE A 203 26.85 5.73 -0.34
N PRO A 204 28.10 5.29 -0.55
CA PRO A 204 28.99 5.81 -1.59
C PRO A 204 28.44 5.60 -3.02
N GLU A 205 27.60 4.59 -3.23
CA GLU A 205 26.89 4.33 -4.48
C GLU A 205 25.98 5.49 -4.90
N LEU A 206 25.51 6.30 -3.94
CA LEU A 206 24.67 7.46 -4.21
C LEU A 206 25.44 8.68 -4.75
N LYS A 207 26.79 8.68 -4.71
CA LYS A 207 27.63 9.75 -5.29
C LYS A 207 27.59 9.80 -6.82
N ARG A 208 27.40 8.64 -7.46
CA ARG A 208 27.38 8.56 -8.93
C ARG A 208 26.02 9.01 -9.43
N SER A 209 25.98 10.00 -10.31
CA SER A 209 24.74 10.37 -11.01
C SER A 209 24.28 9.16 -11.83
N PHE A 210 23.28 8.44 -11.34
CA PHE A 210 22.66 7.38 -12.12
C PHE A 210 21.91 8.03 -13.28
N LYS A 211 22.14 7.52 -14.50
CA LYS A 211 21.59 8.11 -15.72
C LYS A 211 20.05 8.16 -15.64
N PRO A 212 19.42 9.31 -15.96
CA PRO A 212 17.97 9.40 -16.04
C PRO A 212 17.49 8.49 -17.18
N GLY A 213 16.71 7.46 -16.86
CA GLY A 213 16.22 6.48 -17.84
C GLY A 213 15.88 5.11 -17.26
N ILE A 214 16.43 4.77 -16.09
CA ILE A 214 15.96 3.64 -15.28
C ILE A 214 14.94 4.21 -14.30
N GLN A 215 13.65 3.98 -14.53
CA GLN A 215 12.62 4.34 -13.55
C GLN A 215 12.91 3.53 -12.27
N HIS A 216 13.42 4.22 -11.26
CA HIS A 216 14.09 3.69 -10.07
C HIS A 216 13.22 2.85 -9.10
N PHE A 217 12.03 2.42 -9.51
CA PHE A 217 11.19 1.51 -8.72
C PHE A 217 11.69 0.05 -8.73
N ASP A 218 12.58 -0.31 -9.66
CA ASP A 218 13.05 -1.70 -9.85
C ASP A 218 13.89 -2.28 -8.71
N TRP A 219 14.54 -1.44 -7.89
CA TRP A 219 15.44 -1.89 -6.81
C TRP A 219 14.85 -1.72 -5.40
N LEU A 220 13.73 -1.00 -5.29
CA LEU A 220 13.18 -0.57 -4.00
C LEU A 220 11.89 -1.30 -3.60
N LEU A 221 11.29 -2.09 -4.51
CA LEU A 221 10.12 -2.95 -4.26
C LEU A 221 10.50 -4.44 -4.32
#